data_AF-A0A2H3JXA9-F1
#
_entry.id   AF-A0A2H3JXA9-F1
#
_cell.length_a   1.000
_cell.length_b   1.000
_cell.length_c   1.000
_cell.angle_alpha   90.00
_cell.angle_beta   90.00
_cell.angle_gamma   90.00
#
_symmetry.space_group_name_H-M   'P 1'
#
loop_
_entity.id
_entity.type
_entity.pdbx_description
1 polymer ?
#
loop_
_entity_poly.entity_id
_entity_poly.type
_entity_poly.pdbx_seq_one_letter_code
_entity_poly.pdbx_strand_id
1 'polypeptide(L)' 'RAQLIREAAVIVWDEAPMANRKVLHCVDKICRRIMQNDLPFGGKVVILLGDFRQTCPVIRHGTRQQIV' A
#
# COMPACT_ATOMS: atom_id res chain seq x y z
N ARG A 1 -19.72 -2.06 -4.72
CA ARG A 1 -18.94 -1.96 -3.45
C ARG A 1 -17.48 -1.46 -3.61
N ALA A 2 -17.04 -0.99 -4.79
CA ALA A 2 -15.70 -0.42 -4.98
C ALA A 2 -15.74 0.97 -5.67
N GLN A 3 -16.90 1.64 -5.60
CA GLN A 3 -17.17 2.88 -6.33
C GLN A 3 -16.24 4.01 -5.89
N LEU A 4 -16.00 4.14 -4.58
CA LEU A 4 -15.04 5.08 -4.02
C LEU A 4 -13.63 4.91 -4.60
N ILE A 5 -13.14 3.68 -4.78
CA ILE A 5 -11.81 3.43 -5.36
C ILE A 5 -11.80 3.74 -6.86
N ARG A 6 -12.92 3.51 -7.56
CA ARG A 6 -13.06 3.86 -8.98
C ARG A 6 -13.08 5.37 -9.20
N GLU A 7 -13.79 6.10 -8.35
CA GLU A 7 -13.94 7.55 -8.41
C GLU A 7 -12.74 8.30 -7.82
N ALA A 8 -12.04 7.73 -6.84
CA ALA A 8 -10.86 8.35 -6.25
C ALA A 8 -9.77 8.55 -7.30
N ALA A 9 -9.29 9.79 -7.47
CA ALA A 9 -8.15 10.08 -8.33
C ALA A 9 -6.81 9.84 -7.62
N VAL A 10 -6.79 10.06 -6.30
CA VAL A 10 -5.60 10.00 -5.45
C VAL A 10 -5.89 9.17 -4.20
N ILE A 11 -4.94 8.32 -3.82
CA ILE A 11 -4.94 7.56 -2.57
C ILE A 11 -3.81 8.11 -1.72
N VAL A 12 -4.14 8.72 -0.58
CA VAL A 12 -3.16 9.15 0.42
C VAL A 12 -3.06 8.07 1.50
N TRP A 13 -1.86 7.60 1.74
CA TRP A 13 -1.58 6.57 2.73
C TRP A 13 -0.64 7.14 3.78
N ASP A 14 -1.14 7.41 4.97
CA ASP A 14 -0.32 7.82 6.11
C ASP A 14 0.23 6.61 6.88
N GLU A 15 1.43 6.75 7.44
CA GLU A 15 2.18 5.67 8.11
C GLU A 15 2.54 4.48 7.19
N ALA A 16 2.79 4.74 5.91
CA ALA A 16 3.25 3.74 4.94
C ALA A 16 4.46 2.88 5.40
N PRO A 17 5.45 3.39 6.16
CA PRO A 17 6.59 2.59 6.63
C PRO A 17 6.21 1.43 7.56
N MET A 18 5.05 1.52 8.23
CA MET A 18 4.57 0.45 9.11
C MET A 18 3.96 -0.72 8.31
N ALA A 19 3.63 -0.52 7.04
CA ALA A 19 3.06 -1.55 6.20
C ALA A 19 4.15 -2.49 5.64
N ASN A 20 4.00 -3.80 5.89
CA ASN A 20 4.87 -4.80 5.27
C ASN A 20 4.73 -4.74 3.73
N ARG A 21 5.81 -5.04 2.99
CA ARG A 21 5.80 -5.19 1.52
C ARG A 21 4.64 -6.06 0.99
N LYS A 22 4.23 -7.09 1.74
CA LYS A 22 3.06 -7.92 1.40
C LYS A 22 1.76 -7.13 1.35
N VAL A 23 1.58 -6.18 2.26
CA VAL A 23 0.39 -5.32 2.33
C VAL A 23 0.34 -4.41 1.10
N LEU A 24 1.47 -3.80 0.73
CA LEU A 24 1.56 -2.97 -0.48
C LEU A 24 1.22 -3.76 -1.75
N HIS A 25 1.73 -5.00 -1.87
CA HIS A 25 1.42 -5.90 -2.99
C HIS A 25 -0.05 -6.31 -3.04
N CYS A 26 -0.67 -6.57 -1.89
CA CYS A 26 -2.10 -6.87 -1.82
C CYS A 26 -2.94 -5.68 -2.27
N VAL A 27 -2.60 -4.46 -1.85
CA VAL A 27 -3.32 -3.25 -2.25
C VAL A 27 -3.21 -3.01 -3.75
N ASP A 28 -2.01 -3.11 -4.31
CA ASP A 28 -1.79 -3.00 -5.77
C ASP A 28 -2.64 -4.01 -6.56
N LYS A 29 -2.63 -5.30 -6.15
CA LYS A 29 -3.48 -6.33 -6.77
C LYS A 29 -4.98 -6.01 -6.67
N ILE A 30 -5.44 -5.50 -5.54
CA ILE A 30 -6.84 -5.13 -5.33
C ILE A 30 -7.22 -3.97 -6.26
N CYS A 31 -6.40 -2.93 -6.32
CA CYS A 31 -6.62 -1.77 -7.18
C CYS A 31 -6.64 -2.15 -8.66
N ARG A 32 -5.69 -2.96 -9.13
CA ARG A 32 -5.70 -3.51 -10.50
C ARG A 32 -6.97 -4.29 -10.81
N ARG A 33 -7.42 -5.15 -9.87
CA ARG A 33 -8.65 -5.92 -10.04
C ARG A 33 -9.91 -5.05 -10.10
N ILE A 34 -9.97 -3.98 -9.30
CA ILE A 34 -11.11 -3.06 -9.27
C ILE A 34 -11.19 -2.19 -10.53
N MET A 35 -10.03 -1.71 -10.99
CA MET A 35 -9.87 -0.84 -12.15
C MET A 35 -9.81 -1.61 -13.48
N GLN A 36 -9.65 -2.94 -13.42
CA GLN A 36 -9.54 -3.83 -14.59
C GLN A 36 -8.41 -3.41 -15.55
N ASN A 37 -7.30 -2.95 -14.99
CA ASN A 37 -6.09 -2.62 -15.74
C ASN A 37 -4.85 -3.14 -15.01
N ASP A 38 -3.75 -3.26 -15.75
CA ASP A 38 -2.46 -3.73 -15.23
C ASP A 38 -1.53 -2.59 -14.81
N LEU A 39 -2.02 -1.35 -14.77
CA LEU A 39 -1.26 -0.21 -14.31
C LEU A 39 -1.02 -0.32 -12.79
N PRO A 40 0.12 0.19 -12.28
CA PRO A 40 0.38 0.22 -10.86
C PRO A 40 -0.76 0.92 -10.12
N PHE A 41 -1.26 0.28 -9.05
CA PHE A 41 -2.42 0.71 -8.27
C PHE A 41 -3.67 0.99 -9.10
N GLY A 42 -3.87 0.29 -10.22
CA GLY A 42 -5.02 0.52 -11.07
C GLY A 42 -4.97 1.84 -11.86
N GLY A 43 -3.79 2.47 -11.98
CA GLY A 43 -3.61 3.78 -12.59
C GLY A 43 -3.96 4.96 -11.66
N LYS A 44 -4.06 4.70 -10.35
CA LYS A 44 -4.32 5.74 -9.34
C LYS A 44 -3.01 6.32 -8.83
N VAL A 45 -3.03 7.62 -8.55
CA VAL A 45 -1.89 8.28 -7.88
C VAL A 45 -1.90 7.89 -6.41
N VAL A 46 -0.83 7.27 -5.94
CA VAL A 46 -0.67 6.90 -4.53
C VAL A 46 0.40 7.77 -3.89
N ILE A 47 0.03 8.48 -2.83
CA ILE A 47 0.93 9.31 -2.03
C ILE A 47 1.18 8.56 -0.73
N LEU A 48 2.40 8.06 -0.54
CA LEU A 48 2.84 7.41 0.68
C LEU A 48 3.44 8.47 1.61
N LEU A 49 2.79 8.70 2.73
CA LEU A 49 3.24 9.56 3.82
C LEU A 49 3.69 8.67 4.98
N GLY A 50 4.63 9.17 5.77
CA GLY A 50 5.11 8.51 6.97
C GLY A 50 6.58 8.81 7.23
N ASP A 51 6.98 8.69 8.50
CA ASP A 51 8.36 8.85 8.91
C ASP A 51 9.03 7.48 9.06
N PHE A 52 9.91 7.15 8.10
CA PHE A 52 10.71 5.91 8.13
C PHE A 52 11.64 5.82 9.35
N ARG A 53 11.83 6.91 10.09
CA ARG A 53 12.69 6.96 11.28
C ARG A 53 11.92 6.80 12.60
N GLN A 54 10.59 6.80 12.59
CA GLN A 54 9.78 6.73 13.81
C GLN A 54 9.30 5.33 14.17
N THR A 55 8.99 4.47 13.20
CA THR A 55 8.46 3.12 13.47
C THR A 55 8.90 2.11 12.41
N CYS A 56 9.78 1.18 12.81
CA CYS A 56 10.03 -0.03 12.02
C CYS A 56 8.75 -0.87 11.97
N PRO A 57 8.44 -1.54 10.83
CA PRO A 57 7.28 -2.41 10.75
C PRO A 57 7.37 -3.53 11.81
N VAL A 58 6.39 -3.58 12.72
CA VAL A 58 6.35 -4.58 13.79
C VAL A 58 5.86 -5.90 13.20
N ILE A 59 6.81 -6.81 12.92
CA ILE A 59 6.51 -8.17 12.48
C ILE A 59 6.60 -9.08 13.70
N ARG A 60 5.45 -9.54 14.22
CA ARG A 60 5.43 -10.55 15.28
C ARG A 60 6.12 -11.82 14.76
N HIS A 61 7.17 -12.25 15.44
CA HIS A 61 8.04 -13.37 15.04
C HIS A 61 8.84 -13.15 13.74
N GLY A 62 9.08 -11.90 13.32
CA GLY A 62 9.84 -11.60 12.10
C GLY A 62 11.34 -11.81 12.26
N THR A 63 11.99 -12.38 11.25
CA THR A 63 13.47 -12.41 11.17
C THR A 63 14.01 -11.03 10.77
N ARG A 64 15.27 -10.74 11.12
CA ARG A 64 15.92 -9.44 10.87
C ARG A 64 15.84 -8.99 9.39
N GLN A 65 15.80 -9.95 8.46
CA GLN A 65 15.68 -9.72 7.01
C GLN A 65 14.29 -9.28 6.56
N GLN A 66 13.27 -9.39 7.41
CA GLN A 66 11.90 -8.96 7.11
C GLN A 66 11.62 -7.55 7.63
N ILE A 67 12.48 -7.04 8.50
CA ILE A 67 12.41 -5.71 9.12
C ILE A 67 13.16 -4.66 8.27
N VAL A 68 14.08 -5.11 7.40
CA VAL A 68 14.96 -4.26 6.55
C VAL A 68 14.62 -4.44 5.08
#